data_AF-A0A842MBE0-F1
#
_entry.id   AF-A0A842MBE0-F1
#
_cell.length_a   1.000
_cell.length_b   1.000
_cell.length_c   1.000
_cell.angle_alpha   90.00
_cell.angle_beta   90.00
_cell.angle_gamma   90.00
#
_symmetry.space_group_name_H-M   'P 1'
#
loop_
_entity.id
_entity.type
_entity.pdbx_description
1 polymer ?
#
loop_
_entity_poly.entity_id
_entity_poly.type
_entity_poly.pdbx_seq_one_letter_code
_entity_poly.pdbx_strand_id
1 'polypeptide(L)'
;MAERLVDEATARAEVKEVIGDGAYDTARLYEHLRNRGIDAVIKPRRNSVLETPSRARRYEVDLYRNLGHGKWAAIKGYGRRWSVETAYSTFKRVFGESVMARTLDNVVRELAAKVSLYNILVRI
;
A
#
# COMPACT_ATOMS: atom_id res chain seq x y z
N MET A 1 -11.46 -3.15 -1.40
CA MET A 1 -11.07 -1.87 -0.75
C MET A 1 -9.78 -1.35 -1.35
N ALA A 2 -8.72 -2.15 -1.42
CA ALA A 2 -7.45 -1.78 -2.05
C ALA A 2 -7.61 -1.42 -3.54
N GLU A 3 -8.46 -2.15 -4.27
CA GLU A 3 -8.72 -1.93 -5.69
C GLU A 3 -9.23 -0.52 -5.96
N ARG A 4 -10.13 -0.03 -5.10
CA ARG A 4 -10.68 1.33 -5.17
C ARG A 4 -9.57 2.38 -4.98
N LEU A 5 -8.64 2.17 -4.05
CA LEU A 5 -7.52 3.08 -3.85
C LEU A 5 -6.58 3.11 -5.05
N VAL A 6 -6.35 1.95 -5.69
CA VAL A 6 -5.60 1.87 -6.94
C VAL A 6 -6.32 2.67 -8.02
N ASP A 7 -7.63 2.49 -8.18
CA ASP A 7 -8.42 3.21 -9.19
C ASP A 7 -8.38 4.73 -8.98
N GLU A 8 -8.54 5.19 -7.74
CA GLU A 8 -8.45 6.60 -7.36
C GLU A 8 -7.04 7.20 -7.55
N ALA A 9 -5.99 6.38 -7.43
CA ALA A 9 -4.61 6.80 -7.68
C ALA A 9 -4.32 6.87 -9.19
N THR A 10 -4.72 5.85 -9.95
CA THR A 10 -4.54 5.78 -11.42
C THR A 10 -5.32 6.88 -12.15
N ALA A 11 -6.41 7.35 -11.57
CA ALA A 11 -7.17 8.50 -12.10
C ALA A 11 -6.42 9.84 -11.97
N ARG A 12 -5.40 9.92 -11.11
CA ARG A 12 -4.64 11.16 -10.81
C ARG A 12 -3.22 11.14 -11.34
N ALA A 13 -2.60 9.97 -11.50
CA ALA A 13 -1.24 9.80 -11.97
C ALA A 13 -1.01 8.41 -12.57
N GLU A 14 0.03 8.28 -13.39
CA GLU A 14 0.53 6.98 -13.84
C GLU A 14 1.09 6.20 -12.64
N VAL A 15 0.50 5.05 -12.34
CA VAL A 15 0.93 4.17 -11.24
C VAL A 15 1.68 2.98 -11.84
N LYS A 16 2.98 2.89 -11.55
CA LYS A 16 3.84 1.80 -12.08
C LYS A 16 3.82 0.56 -11.21
N GLU A 17 3.74 0.74 -9.91
CA GLU A 17 3.77 -0.35 -8.94
C GLU A 17 2.91 -0.06 -7.72
N VAL A 18 2.48 -1.11 -7.03
CA VAL A 18 1.80 -1.05 -5.73
C VAL A 18 2.59 -1.87 -4.73
N ILE A 19 3.03 -1.21 -3.66
CA ILE A 19 3.78 -1.81 -2.56
C ILE A 19 2.83 -2.06 -1.39
N GLY A 20 2.72 -3.31 -0.95
CA GLY A 20 1.77 -3.70 0.10
C GLY A 20 2.28 -4.81 1.02
N ASP A 21 1.80 -4.83 2.25
CA ASP A 21 2.09 -5.93 3.17
C ASP A 21 1.21 -7.17 2.89
N GLY A 22 1.36 -8.20 3.71
CA GLY A 22 0.62 -9.46 3.58
C GLY A 22 -0.90 -9.33 3.70
N ALA A 23 -1.45 -8.28 4.30
CA ALA A 23 -2.89 -8.05 4.33
C ALA A 23 -3.46 -7.91 2.90
N TYR A 24 -2.68 -7.34 1.99
CA TYR A 24 -3.01 -7.13 0.59
C TYR A 24 -2.73 -8.35 -0.32
N ASP A 25 -2.17 -9.43 0.22
CA ASP A 25 -1.89 -10.67 -0.52
C ASP A 25 -3.19 -11.42 -0.85
N THR A 26 -3.92 -10.93 -1.84
CA THR A 26 -5.24 -11.44 -2.25
C THR A 26 -5.33 -11.60 -3.75
N ALA A 27 -5.89 -12.71 -4.23
CA ALA A 27 -5.97 -13.00 -5.67
C ALA A 27 -6.65 -11.87 -6.45
N ARG A 28 -7.73 -11.30 -5.90
CA ARG A 28 -8.48 -10.20 -6.51
C ARG A 28 -7.62 -8.98 -6.79
N LEU A 29 -6.78 -8.56 -5.83
CA LEU A 29 -5.90 -7.40 -6.02
C LEU A 29 -4.82 -7.69 -7.06
N TYR A 30 -4.19 -8.86 -7.04
CA TYR A 30 -3.19 -9.22 -8.06
C TYR A 30 -3.76 -9.20 -9.48
N GLU A 31 -4.97 -9.74 -9.69
CA GLU A 31 -5.63 -9.67 -11.00
C GLU A 31 -5.98 -8.23 -11.40
N HIS A 32 -6.46 -7.42 -10.45
CA HIS A 32 -6.78 -6.00 -10.67
C HIS A 32 -5.56 -5.19 -11.12
N LEU A 33 -4.42 -5.41 -10.48
CA LEU A 33 -3.13 -4.77 -10.82
C LEU A 33 -2.62 -5.27 -12.17
N ARG A 34 -2.62 -6.58 -12.41
CA ARG A 34 -2.18 -7.18 -13.68
C ARG A 34 -2.99 -6.63 -14.85
N ASN A 35 -4.31 -6.54 -14.72
CA ASN A 35 -5.18 -6.03 -15.79
C ASN A 35 -4.94 -4.55 -16.12
N ARG A 36 -4.24 -3.81 -15.24
CA ARG A 36 -3.83 -2.41 -15.45
C ARG A 36 -2.35 -2.27 -15.81
N GLY A 37 -1.61 -3.37 -15.93
CA GLY A 37 -0.16 -3.32 -16.15
C GLY A 37 0.63 -2.75 -14.98
N ILE A 38 0.09 -2.84 -13.75
CA ILE A 38 0.73 -2.32 -12.53
C ILE A 38 1.45 -3.45 -11.83
N ASP A 39 2.72 -3.24 -11.46
CA ASP A 39 3.51 -4.23 -10.76
C ASP A 39 3.06 -4.41 -9.30
N ALA A 40 2.84 -5.67 -8.90
CA ALA A 40 2.53 -6.02 -7.53
C ALA A 40 3.82 -6.30 -6.74
N VAL A 41 4.15 -5.39 -5.81
CA VAL A 41 5.23 -5.55 -4.83
C VAL A 41 4.59 -5.82 -3.46
N ILE A 42 3.85 -6.92 -3.39
CA ILE A 42 3.04 -7.27 -2.23
C ILE A 42 3.70 -8.47 -1.53
N LYS A 43 4.10 -8.29 -0.27
CA LYS A 43 4.76 -9.36 0.49
C LYS A 43 3.78 -10.51 0.71
N PRO A 44 4.05 -11.74 0.23
CA PRO A 44 3.22 -12.90 0.54
C PRO A 44 3.16 -13.19 2.04
N ARG A 45 2.02 -13.71 2.51
CA ARG A 45 1.90 -14.17 3.91
C ARG A 45 2.78 -15.41 4.12
N ARG A 46 3.22 -15.61 5.36
CA ARG A 46 4.01 -16.80 5.76
C ARG A 46 3.31 -18.11 5.37
N ASN A 47 1.99 -18.15 5.48
CA ASN A 47 1.16 -19.32 5.19
C ASN A 47 0.47 -19.26 3.82
N SER A 48 0.94 -18.39 2.91
CA SER A 48 0.34 -18.29 1.57
C SER A 48 0.57 -19.55 0.78
N VAL A 49 -0.52 -20.16 0.30
CA VAL A 49 -0.49 -21.35 -0.58
C VAL A 49 -0.43 -20.94 -2.05
N LEU A 50 0.15 -21.84 -2.86
CA LEU A 50 0.25 -21.70 -4.31
C LEU A 50 -1.10 -21.92 -5.02
N GLU A 51 -2.02 -22.61 -4.36
CA GLU A 51 -3.37 -22.79 -4.85
C GLU A 51 -4.14 -21.47 -4.72
N THR A 52 -4.32 -20.81 -5.86
CA THR A 52 -4.99 -19.52 -5.95
C THR A 52 -5.51 -19.33 -7.37
N PRO A 53 -6.65 -18.65 -7.56
CA PRO A 53 -7.19 -18.37 -8.89
C PRO A 53 -6.35 -17.35 -9.68
N SER A 54 -5.49 -16.57 -8.99
CA SER A 54 -4.62 -15.59 -9.65
C SER A 54 -3.27 -16.18 -10.03
N ARG A 55 -2.96 -16.25 -11.33
CA ARG A 55 -1.63 -16.66 -11.81
C ARG A 55 -0.53 -15.70 -11.33
N ALA A 56 -0.80 -14.39 -11.32
CA ALA A 56 0.15 -13.38 -10.86
C ALA A 56 0.49 -13.57 -9.38
N ARG A 57 -0.53 -13.80 -8.54
CA ARG A 57 -0.31 -14.12 -7.12
C ARG A 57 0.48 -15.41 -6.95
N ARG A 58 0.12 -16.47 -7.68
CA ARG A 58 0.82 -17.77 -7.59
C ARG A 58 2.31 -17.60 -7.89
N TYR A 59 2.63 -16.89 -8.96
CA TYR A 59 4.01 -16.58 -9.34
C TYR A 59 4.75 -15.82 -8.23
N GLU A 60 4.13 -14.78 -7.67
CA GLU A 60 4.76 -13.98 -6.62
C GLU A 60 5.01 -14.79 -5.33
N VAL A 61 4.05 -15.63 -4.93
CA VAL A 61 4.18 -16.54 -3.78
C VAL A 61 5.31 -17.54 -4.01
N ASP A 62 5.39 -18.13 -5.20
CA ASP A 62 6.45 -19.08 -5.57
C ASP A 62 7.83 -18.41 -5.56
N LEU A 63 7.95 -17.24 -6.20
CA LEU A 63 9.16 -16.44 -6.22
C LEU A 63 9.64 -16.09 -4.81
N TYR A 64 8.74 -15.66 -3.94
CA TYR A 64 9.04 -15.33 -2.55
C TYR A 64 9.54 -16.55 -1.77
N ARG A 65 8.92 -17.73 -1.96
CA ARG A 65 9.33 -18.97 -1.29
C ARG A 65 10.72 -19.42 -1.73
N ASN A 66 11.02 -19.34 -3.02
CA ASN A 66 12.30 -19.78 -3.58
C ASN A 66 13.45 -18.82 -3.22
N LEU A 67 13.20 -17.51 -3.18
CA LEU A 67 14.24 -16.51 -2.89
C LEU A 67 14.43 -16.24 -1.39
N GLY A 68 13.39 -16.42 -0.59
CA GLY A 68 13.33 -15.93 0.77
C GLY A 68 13.18 -14.41 0.86
N HIS A 69 12.86 -13.89 2.06
CA HIS A 69 12.48 -12.50 2.24
C HIS A 69 13.54 -11.49 1.78
N GLY A 70 14.81 -11.69 2.16
CA GLY A 70 15.87 -10.71 1.91
C GLY A 70 16.14 -10.49 0.41
N LYS A 71 16.35 -11.58 -0.34
CA LYS A 71 16.60 -11.51 -1.78
C LYS A 71 15.36 -10.99 -2.53
N TRP A 72 14.18 -11.47 -2.17
CA TRP A 72 12.93 -11.00 -2.75
C TRP A 72 12.73 -9.49 -2.51
N ALA A 73 12.95 -9.01 -1.28
CA ALA A 73 12.78 -7.60 -0.94
C ALA A 73 13.77 -6.69 -1.67
N ALA A 74 15.00 -7.15 -1.89
CA ALA A 74 16.01 -6.44 -2.67
C ALA A 74 15.61 -6.35 -4.15
N ILE A 75 15.22 -7.46 -4.77
CA ILE A 75 14.85 -7.51 -6.20
C ILE A 75 13.57 -6.73 -6.48
N LYS A 76 12.54 -6.89 -5.65
CA LYS A 76 11.24 -6.25 -5.83
C LYS A 76 11.19 -4.81 -5.30
N GLY A 77 12.25 -4.33 -4.65
CA GLY A 77 12.27 -2.98 -4.08
C GLY A 77 11.33 -2.78 -2.88
N TYR A 78 10.98 -3.85 -2.16
CA TYR A 78 10.02 -3.80 -1.04
C TYR A 78 10.46 -2.88 0.11
N GLY A 79 11.75 -2.58 0.23
CA GLY A 79 12.28 -1.61 1.20
C GLY A 79 11.65 -0.21 1.08
N ARG A 80 11.18 0.18 -0.12
CA ARG A 80 10.48 1.45 -0.34
C ARG A 80 9.17 1.56 0.44
N ARG A 81 8.62 0.45 0.95
CA ARG A 81 7.44 0.46 1.84
C ARG A 81 7.64 1.36 3.06
N TRP A 82 8.87 1.54 3.54
CA TRP A 82 9.14 2.39 4.71
C TRP A 82 8.72 3.85 4.51
N SER A 83 8.65 4.33 3.26
CA SER A 83 8.19 5.69 2.93
C SER A 83 6.83 6.05 3.55
N VAL A 84 5.88 5.10 3.61
CA VAL A 84 4.56 5.35 4.21
C VAL A 84 4.66 5.52 5.72
N GLU A 85 5.54 4.77 6.39
CA GLU A 85 5.75 4.88 7.83
C GLU A 85 6.43 6.22 8.16
N THR A 86 7.38 6.66 7.34
CA THR A 86 7.96 8.02 7.43
C THR A 86 6.88 9.07 7.27
N ALA A 87 5.99 8.95 6.27
CA ALA A 87 4.89 9.90 6.06
C ALA A 87 3.97 10.00 7.28
N TYR A 88 3.53 8.86 7.83
CA TYR A 88 2.70 8.83 9.05
C TYR A 88 3.45 9.37 10.27
N SER A 89 4.73 9.04 10.42
CA SER A 89 5.56 9.52 11.52
C SER A 89 5.71 11.05 11.48
N THR A 90 5.93 11.63 10.31
CA THR A 90 5.97 13.08 10.11
C THR A 90 4.60 13.71 10.35
N PHE A 91 3.53 13.15 9.79
CA PHE A 91 2.16 13.61 10.01
C PHE A 91 1.84 13.72 11.51
N LYS A 92 2.13 12.67 12.28
CA LYS A 92 1.90 12.63 13.73
C LYS A 92 2.74 13.65 14.50
N ARG A 93 3.99 13.88 14.10
CA ARG A 93 4.83 14.92 14.73
C ARG A 93 4.28 16.33 14.49
N VAL A 94 3.73 16.59 13.31
CA VAL A 94 3.19 17.90 12.94
C VAL A 94 1.83 18.16 13.59
N PHE A 95 0.92 17.18 13.57
CA PHE A 95 -0.48 17.38 13.96
C PHE A 95 -0.89 16.72 15.28
N GLY A 96 0.03 16.04 15.95
CA GLY A 96 -0.23 15.21 17.12
C GLY A 96 -0.84 13.85 16.77
N GLU A 97 -0.95 12.99 17.78
CA GLU A 97 -1.55 11.66 17.66
C GLU A 97 -3.03 11.61 18.04
N SER A 98 -3.58 12.73 18.50
CA SER A 98 -4.96 12.86 18.94
C SER A 98 -5.76 13.82 18.06
N VAL A 99 -7.09 13.68 18.14
CA VAL A 99 -8.07 14.58 17.55
C VAL A 99 -8.85 15.28 18.66
N MET A 100 -9.23 16.54 18.43
CA MET A 100 -10.02 17.29 19.41
C MET A 100 -11.52 17.06 19.23
N ALA A 101 -11.94 16.74 18.01
CA ALA A 101 -13.34 16.46 17.69
C ALA A 101 -13.88 15.26 18.49
N ARG A 102 -15.12 15.40 18.98
CA ARG A 102 -15.80 14.38 19.80
C ARG A 102 -16.83 13.55 19.03
N THR A 103 -17.26 14.01 17.86
CA THR A 103 -18.20 13.27 16.99
C THR A 103 -17.44 12.71 15.79
N LEU A 104 -17.82 11.52 15.32
CA LEU A 104 -17.13 10.85 14.21
C LEU A 104 -17.07 11.72 12.95
N ASP A 105 -18.15 12.42 12.63
CA ASP A 105 -18.20 13.33 11.48
C ASP A 105 -17.16 14.45 11.58
N ASN A 106 -17.05 15.07 12.76
CA ASN A 106 -16.04 16.10 12.99
C ASN A 106 -14.61 15.53 13.06
N VAL A 107 -14.43 14.29 13.54
CA VAL A 107 -13.13 13.61 13.50
C VAL A 107 -12.67 13.39 12.05
N VAL A 108 -13.58 12.96 11.17
CA VAL A 108 -13.28 12.79 9.74
C VAL A 108 -12.91 14.14 9.10
N ARG A 109 -13.67 15.20 9.39
CA ARG A 109 -13.37 16.55 8.90
C ARG A 109 -12.02 17.08 9.40
N GLU A 110 -11.72 16.90 10.69
CA GLU A 110 -10.45 17.31 11.29
C GLU A 110 -9.27 16.59 10.63
N LEU A 111 -9.37 15.27 10.46
CA LEU A 111 -8.34 14.47 9.80
C LEU A 111 -8.17 14.85 8.32
N ALA A 112 -9.26 15.07 7.59
CA ALA A 112 -9.20 15.51 6.19
C ALA A 112 -8.50 16.87 6.05
N ALA A 113 -8.77 17.82 6.95
CA ALA A 113 -8.09 19.11 6.99
C ALA A 113 -6.59 18.96 7.30
N LYS A 114 -6.23 18.16 8.32
CA LYS A 114 -4.84 17.86 8.68
C LYS A 114 -4.07 17.22 7.51
N VAL A 115 -4.65 16.24 6.82
CA VAL A 115 -4.02 15.58 5.65
C VAL A 115 -3.86 16.55 4.48
N SER A 116 -4.85 17.41 4.25
CA SER A 116 -4.76 18.44 3.20
C SER A 116 -3.62 19.42 3.47
N LEU A 117 -3.47 19.88 4.72
CA LEU A 117 -2.35 20.73 5.14
C LEU A 117 -1.01 20.01 5.03
N TYR A 118 -0.93 18.74 5.47
CA TYR A 118 0.26 17.92 5.33
C TYR A 118 0.73 17.85 3.86
N ASN A 119 -0.20 17.55 2.94
CA ASN A 119 0.11 17.46 1.52
C ASN A 119 0.61 18.79 0.93
N ILE A 120 0.13 19.93 1.42
CA ILE A 120 0.64 21.26 1.01
C ILE A 120 2.09 21.45 1.49
N LEU A 121 2.37 21.09 2.75
CA LEU A 121 3.70 21.27 3.35
C LEU A 121 4.77 20.39 2.70
N VAL A 122 4.42 19.17 2.28
CA VAL A 122 5.35 18.21 1.67
C VAL A 122 5.52 18.43 0.15
N ARG A 123 4.68 19.28 -0.47
CA ARG A 123 4.76 19.60 -1.90
C ARG A 123 5.77 20.72 -2.22
N ILE A 124 6.50 21.22 -1.23
CA ILE A 124 7.61 22.17 -1.38
C ILE A 124 8.89 21.38 -1.71
#